data_AF-A0A087SME0-F1
#
_entry.id   AF-A0A087SME0-F1
#
_cell.length_a   1.000
_cell.length_b   1.000
_cell.length_c   1.000
_cell.angle_alpha   90.00
_cell.angle_beta   90.00
_cell.angle_gamma   90.00
#
_symmetry.space_group_name_H-M   'P 1'
#
loop_
_entity.id
_entity.type
_entity.pdbx_description
1 polymer ?
#
loop_
_entity_poly.entity_id
_entity_poly.type
_entity_poly.pdbx_seq_one_letter_code
_entity_poly.pdbx_strand_id
1 'polypeptide(L)'
;MVRIGTHSGSFHCDEALGCFILRQTADFKDAEIVRSRDTETLAGLDVVIDVGGVYDPATARYDHHQRDFKEVFGHGFTTKLSSAGLVYKHYGREVVAGVMGLDASHPDVETVYLAVYKKFMEAVDAIDNGINQWDAEGPPKYISRTDLGSRVAGLNPFWNDEDQSAERLMEQFLKAVELTGSEFLDSINYHSKVWLPGRSYVVEALAERKAADPSGRIIVLRHFCPWKEHLYDLEAEQGIEGQILYVLYEDDREKKWRIQAVSQSPGSFESRHALPAAWRGLRDEELSKSSGVPGGVFVHASGFIGGAATEEGVLAMARLALPAQES
;
A
#
# COMPACT_ATOMS: atom_id res chain seq x y z
N MET A 1 -17.99 24.85 -19.05
CA MET A 1 -17.51 24.24 -17.80
C MET A 1 -17.17 22.81 -18.14
N VAL A 2 -16.01 22.32 -17.69
CA VAL A 2 -15.58 20.93 -17.95
C VAL A 2 -16.43 19.99 -17.11
N ARG A 3 -16.85 18.84 -17.67
CA ARG A 3 -17.77 17.90 -17.05
C ARG A 3 -17.25 16.45 -17.13
N ILE A 4 -17.37 15.74 -16.01
CA ILE A 4 -17.06 14.32 -15.86
C ILE A 4 -18.37 13.54 -15.84
N GLY A 5 -18.55 12.61 -16.78
CA GLY A 5 -19.67 11.68 -16.81
C GLY A 5 -19.36 10.37 -16.09
N THR A 6 -20.29 9.88 -15.28
CA THR A 6 -20.25 8.52 -14.72
C THR A 6 -21.66 7.95 -14.55
N HIS A 7 -21.80 6.67 -14.19
CA HIS A 7 -23.11 6.04 -14.07
C HIS A 7 -23.94 6.59 -12.89
N SER A 8 -25.26 6.52 -13.03
CA SER A 8 -26.23 6.87 -11.98
C SER A 8 -26.66 5.68 -11.10
N GLY A 9 -25.80 4.66 -10.95
CA GLY A 9 -26.04 3.45 -10.15
C GLY A 9 -25.77 3.58 -8.66
N SER A 10 -25.70 2.41 -8.01
CA SER A 10 -25.03 2.28 -6.71
C SER A 10 -23.59 2.78 -6.81
N PHE A 11 -23.07 3.33 -5.72
CA PHE A 11 -21.73 3.90 -5.72
C PHE A 11 -20.73 2.77 -5.62
N HIS A 12 -19.77 2.75 -6.53
CA HIS A 12 -18.60 1.90 -6.48
C HIS A 12 -17.37 2.73 -6.07
N CYS A 13 -16.27 2.04 -5.80
CA CYS A 13 -15.05 2.71 -5.40
C CYS A 13 -14.32 3.31 -6.59
N ASP A 14 -14.42 2.67 -7.74
CA ASP A 14 -13.62 2.95 -8.91
C ASP A 14 -14.09 4.25 -9.59
N GLU A 15 -15.39 4.46 -9.79
CA GLU A 15 -15.91 5.68 -10.41
C GLU A 15 -15.82 6.88 -9.46
N ALA A 16 -16.00 6.67 -8.15
CA ALA A 16 -15.76 7.69 -7.14
C ALA A 16 -14.28 8.16 -7.13
N LEU A 17 -13.34 7.22 -7.11
CA LEU A 17 -11.91 7.51 -7.12
C LEU A 17 -11.45 8.11 -8.45
N GLY A 18 -11.93 7.56 -9.58
CA GLY A 18 -11.63 8.08 -10.91
C GLY A 18 -12.06 9.53 -11.09
N CYS A 19 -13.26 9.89 -10.61
CA CYS A 19 -13.72 11.28 -10.59
C CYS A 19 -12.79 12.17 -9.77
N PHE A 20 -12.33 11.71 -8.59
CA PHE A 20 -11.40 12.47 -7.76
C PHE A 20 -10.06 12.70 -8.48
N ILE A 21 -9.46 11.65 -9.03
CA ILE A 21 -8.15 11.72 -9.71
C ILE A 21 -8.22 12.69 -10.88
N LEU A 22 -9.26 12.62 -11.72
CA LEU A 22 -9.45 13.56 -12.83
C LEU A 22 -9.47 15.00 -12.34
N ARG A 23 -10.19 15.30 -11.25
CA ARG A 23 -10.25 16.66 -10.68
C ARG A 23 -8.93 17.18 -10.13
N GLN A 24 -7.91 16.33 -9.96
CA GLN A 24 -6.55 16.75 -9.61
C GLN A 24 -5.68 17.12 -10.82
N THR A 25 -6.13 16.83 -12.05
CA THR A 25 -5.41 17.16 -13.29
C THR A 25 -5.68 18.60 -13.73
N ALA A 26 -4.81 19.14 -14.59
CA ALA A 26 -4.97 20.47 -15.17
C ALA A 26 -6.23 20.57 -16.06
N ASP A 27 -6.51 19.54 -16.86
CA ASP A 27 -7.59 19.56 -17.86
C ASP A 27 -8.98 19.43 -17.24
N PHE A 28 -9.11 18.70 -16.13
CA PHE A 28 -10.40 18.43 -15.47
C PHE A 28 -10.50 19.06 -14.07
N LYS A 29 -9.61 19.99 -13.74
CA LYS A 29 -9.68 20.73 -12.48
C LYS A 29 -11.03 21.38 -12.31
N ASP A 30 -11.62 21.23 -11.12
CA ASP A 30 -12.93 21.79 -10.78
C ASP A 30 -14.09 21.34 -11.69
N ALA A 31 -13.91 20.25 -12.46
CA ALA A 31 -14.95 19.74 -13.33
C ALA A 31 -16.21 19.33 -12.55
N GLU A 32 -17.37 19.62 -13.13
CA GLU A 32 -18.66 19.20 -12.60
C GLU A 32 -18.89 17.71 -12.86
N ILE A 33 -19.34 16.97 -11.85
CA ILE A 33 -19.66 15.55 -11.99
C ILE A 33 -21.13 15.41 -12.39
N VAL A 34 -21.37 14.71 -13.49
CA VAL A 34 -22.68 14.38 -14.04
C VAL A 34 -22.89 12.87 -13.96
N ARG A 35 -23.95 12.44 -13.27
CA ARG A 35 -24.29 11.02 -13.11
C ARG A 35 -25.46 10.64 -14.03
N SER A 36 -25.20 9.81 -15.03
CA SER A 36 -26.20 9.37 -16.01
C SER A 36 -25.83 8.04 -16.65
N ARG A 37 -26.83 7.33 -17.18
CA ARG A 37 -26.64 6.19 -18.10
C ARG A 37 -27.17 6.49 -19.51
N ASP A 38 -27.74 7.68 -19.70
CA ASP A 38 -28.26 8.10 -20.98
C ASP A 38 -27.11 8.47 -21.94
N THR A 39 -27.05 7.76 -23.06
CA THR A 39 -25.96 7.90 -24.04
C THR A 39 -25.90 9.28 -24.67
N GLU A 40 -27.05 9.95 -24.86
CA GLU A 40 -27.09 11.30 -25.44
C GLU A 40 -26.51 12.33 -24.47
N THR A 41 -26.85 12.22 -23.19
CA THR A 41 -26.26 13.04 -22.11
C THR A 41 -24.75 12.85 -22.06
N LEU A 42 -24.27 11.60 -22.09
CA LEU A 42 -22.85 11.26 -21.95
C LEU A 42 -22.01 11.68 -23.17
N ALA A 43 -22.59 11.65 -24.38
CA ALA A 43 -21.86 11.95 -25.62
C ALA A 43 -21.26 13.37 -25.63
N GLY A 44 -21.91 14.33 -24.98
CA GLY A 44 -21.48 15.74 -24.92
C GLY A 44 -20.60 16.11 -23.72
N LEU A 45 -20.13 15.14 -22.93
CA LEU A 45 -19.27 15.38 -21.77
C LEU A 45 -17.78 15.27 -22.14
N ASP A 46 -16.95 16.01 -21.41
CA ASP A 46 -15.52 16.15 -21.71
C ASP A 46 -14.75 14.85 -21.42
N VAL A 47 -15.11 14.16 -20.33
CA VAL A 47 -14.59 12.84 -19.98
C VAL A 47 -15.72 11.96 -19.45
N VAL A 48 -15.70 10.67 -19.78
CA VAL A 48 -16.68 9.70 -19.28
C VAL A 48 -15.96 8.49 -18.72
N ILE A 49 -16.33 8.08 -17.51
CA ILE A 49 -15.73 6.96 -16.78
C ILE A 49 -16.82 6.00 -16.31
N ASP A 50 -16.50 4.71 -16.29
CA ASP A 50 -17.36 3.65 -15.73
C ASP A 50 -18.76 3.54 -16.35
N VAL A 51 -18.93 4.09 -17.55
CA VAL A 51 -20.17 4.01 -18.31
C VAL A 51 -19.90 4.29 -19.79
N GLY A 52 -20.76 3.75 -20.66
CA GLY A 52 -20.73 4.00 -22.11
C GLY A 52 -20.10 2.87 -22.93
N GLY A 53 -19.46 1.90 -22.29
CA GLY A 53 -18.92 0.70 -22.92
C GLY A 53 -17.72 0.99 -23.82
N VAL A 54 -16.99 2.08 -23.61
CA VAL A 54 -15.83 2.48 -24.45
C VAL A 54 -14.60 2.80 -23.60
N TYR A 55 -13.46 2.20 -23.96
CA TYR A 55 -12.14 2.63 -23.54
C TYR A 55 -11.41 3.25 -24.74
N ASP A 56 -11.23 4.56 -24.70
CA ASP A 56 -10.50 5.33 -25.70
C ASP A 56 -9.87 6.57 -25.02
N PRO A 57 -8.57 6.53 -24.69
CA PRO A 57 -7.87 7.67 -24.09
C PRO A 57 -7.88 8.92 -24.98
N ALA A 58 -7.93 8.77 -26.31
CA ALA A 58 -7.91 9.90 -27.23
C ALA A 58 -9.19 10.75 -27.17
N THR A 59 -10.29 10.15 -26.72
CA THR A 59 -11.58 10.82 -26.50
C THR A 59 -11.98 10.87 -25.02
N ALA A 60 -11.03 10.61 -24.11
CA ALA A 60 -11.23 10.58 -22.66
C ALA A 60 -12.45 9.71 -22.27
N ARG A 61 -12.45 8.44 -22.72
CA ARG A 61 -13.45 7.43 -22.37
C ARG A 61 -12.75 6.30 -21.62
N TYR A 62 -13.16 6.05 -20.39
CA TYR A 62 -12.49 5.13 -19.47
C TYR A 62 -13.52 4.18 -18.83
N ASP A 63 -14.05 3.27 -19.65
CA ASP A 63 -14.93 2.19 -19.20
C ASP A 63 -14.25 0.83 -19.45
N HIS A 64 -14.40 -0.11 -18.53
CA HIS A 64 -13.80 -1.46 -18.53
C HIS A 64 -14.82 -2.62 -18.72
N HIS A 65 -16.12 -2.31 -18.85
CA HIS A 65 -17.23 -3.27 -18.88
C HIS A 65 -17.33 -4.09 -20.19
N GLN A 66 -16.47 -3.84 -21.19
CA GLN A 66 -16.54 -4.56 -22.46
C GLN A 66 -16.16 -6.02 -22.26
N ARG A 67 -16.90 -6.91 -22.92
CA ARG A 67 -16.68 -8.37 -22.86
C ARG A 67 -15.23 -8.77 -23.13
N ASP A 68 -14.59 -8.09 -24.08
CA ASP A 68 -13.22 -8.40 -24.54
C ASP A 68 -12.16 -7.50 -23.89
N PHE A 69 -12.51 -6.69 -22.88
CA PHE A 69 -11.56 -5.81 -22.22
C PHE A 69 -10.53 -6.61 -21.42
N LYS A 70 -9.24 -6.32 -21.68
CA LYS A 70 -8.07 -7.01 -21.12
C LYS A 70 -6.95 -6.06 -20.71
N GLU A 71 -7.23 -4.75 -20.64
CA GLU A 71 -6.20 -3.77 -20.34
C GLU A 71 -5.68 -3.97 -18.91
N VAL A 72 -4.36 -3.92 -18.77
CA VAL A 72 -3.64 -3.99 -17.50
C VAL A 72 -2.75 -2.75 -17.36
N PHE A 73 -2.28 -2.46 -16.14
CA PHE A 73 -1.42 -1.31 -15.89
C PHE A 73 -0.11 -1.35 -16.69
N GLY A 74 0.45 -2.55 -16.91
CA GLY A 74 1.79 -2.75 -17.43
C GLY A 74 2.77 -2.98 -16.28
N HIS A 75 4.07 -2.74 -16.49
CA HIS A 75 5.10 -2.81 -15.43
C HIS A 75 5.15 -4.14 -14.63
N GLY A 76 4.72 -5.25 -15.24
CA GLY A 76 4.66 -6.57 -14.60
C GLY A 76 3.36 -6.88 -13.87
N PHE A 77 2.44 -5.93 -13.73
CA PHE A 77 1.10 -6.16 -13.18
C PHE A 77 0.20 -6.85 -14.20
N THR A 78 -0.56 -7.84 -13.72
CA THR A 78 -1.47 -8.63 -14.55
C THR A 78 -2.95 -8.41 -14.22
N THR A 79 -3.24 -7.61 -13.19
CA THR A 79 -4.59 -7.26 -12.77
C THR A 79 -5.29 -6.44 -13.85
N LYS A 80 -6.49 -6.86 -14.26
CA LYS A 80 -7.35 -6.09 -15.19
C LYS A 80 -7.70 -4.76 -14.51
N LEU A 81 -7.62 -3.66 -15.25
CA LEU A 81 -7.95 -2.33 -14.73
C LEU A 81 -9.47 -2.13 -14.57
N SER A 82 -9.87 -1.41 -13.53
CA SER A 82 -11.17 -0.74 -13.45
C SER A 82 -11.10 0.65 -14.09
N SER A 83 -12.20 1.39 -14.06
CA SER A 83 -12.26 2.77 -14.56
C SER A 83 -11.29 3.69 -13.79
N ALA A 84 -11.13 3.51 -12.47
CA ALA A 84 -10.11 4.23 -11.69
C ALA A 84 -8.68 3.89 -12.14
N GLY A 85 -8.40 2.60 -12.36
CA GLY A 85 -7.08 2.15 -12.84
C GLY A 85 -6.74 2.69 -14.21
N LEU A 86 -7.72 2.76 -15.13
CA LEU A 86 -7.57 3.40 -16.43
C LEU A 86 -7.23 4.89 -16.30
N VAL A 87 -7.99 5.63 -15.50
CA VAL A 87 -7.70 7.05 -15.22
C VAL A 87 -6.31 7.21 -14.62
N TYR A 88 -5.95 6.41 -13.62
CA TYR A 88 -4.64 6.48 -12.99
C TYR A 88 -3.51 6.11 -13.95
N LYS A 89 -3.72 5.17 -14.88
CA LYS A 89 -2.75 4.83 -15.92
C LYS A 89 -2.37 6.04 -16.77
N HIS A 90 -3.34 6.86 -17.16
CA HIS A 90 -3.10 8.01 -18.04
C HIS A 90 -2.74 9.30 -17.31
N TYR A 91 -3.32 9.54 -16.14
CA TYR A 91 -3.18 10.82 -15.41
C TYR A 91 -2.39 10.70 -14.09
N GLY A 92 -2.14 9.49 -13.60
CA GLY A 92 -1.56 9.29 -12.27
C GLY A 92 -0.18 9.91 -12.09
N ARG A 93 0.65 9.96 -13.14
CA ARG A 93 1.97 10.64 -13.09
C ARG A 93 1.83 12.13 -12.86
N GLU A 94 0.91 12.78 -13.56
CA GLU A 94 0.63 14.21 -13.38
C GLU A 94 0.18 14.50 -11.94
N VAL A 95 -0.75 13.70 -11.43
CA VAL A 95 -1.28 13.89 -10.08
C VAL A 95 -0.21 13.64 -9.01
N VAL A 96 0.57 12.57 -9.14
CA VAL A 96 1.69 12.28 -8.22
C VAL A 96 2.72 13.41 -8.26
N ALA A 97 3.11 13.89 -9.44
CA ALA A 97 4.04 15.01 -9.59
C ALA A 97 3.51 16.30 -8.94
N GLY A 98 2.23 16.61 -9.15
CA GLY A 98 1.56 17.76 -8.54
C GLY A 98 1.56 17.71 -7.01
N VAL A 99 1.28 16.55 -6.41
CA VAL A 99 1.31 16.35 -4.95
C VAL A 99 2.74 16.44 -4.40
N MET A 100 3.74 15.93 -5.13
CA MET A 100 5.15 15.98 -4.74
C MET A 100 5.78 17.36 -4.96
N GLY A 101 5.17 18.23 -5.77
CA GLY A 101 5.76 19.49 -6.20
C GLY A 101 6.98 19.29 -7.11
N LEU A 102 6.99 18.23 -7.91
CA LEU A 102 8.08 17.86 -8.82
C LEU A 102 7.60 17.90 -10.28
N ASP A 103 8.56 17.84 -11.21
CA ASP A 103 8.26 17.62 -12.62
C ASP A 103 7.81 16.17 -12.86
N ALA A 104 6.87 15.96 -13.79
CA ALA A 104 6.33 14.63 -14.10
C ALA A 104 7.38 13.64 -14.62
N SER A 105 8.50 14.13 -15.17
CA SER A 105 9.64 13.30 -15.60
C SER A 105 10.64 12.97 -14.49
N HIS A 106 10.45 13.48 -13.27
CA HIS A 106 11.37 13.23 -12.17
C HIS A 106 11.37 11.72 -11.81
N PRO A 107 12.54 11.05 -11.62
CA PRO A 107 12.60 9.61 -11.32
C PRO A 107 11.81 9.18 -10.08
N ASP A 108 11.78 10.03 -9.05
CA ASP A 108 10.99 9.77 -7.83
C ASP A 108 9.48 9.76 -8.10
N VAL A 109 8.99 10.54 -9.08
CA VAL A 109 7.57 10.51 -9.49
C VAL A 109 7.23 9.15 -10.06
N GLU A 110 8.06 8.59 -10.94
CA GLU A 110 7.84 7.24 -11.47
C GLU A 110 7.87 6.19 -10.35
N THR A 111 8.80 6.32 -9.41
CA THR A 111 8.92 5.40 -8.28
C THR A 111 7.68 5.43 -7.38
N VAL A 112 7.18 6.62 -7.05
CA VAL A 112 5.95 6.79 -6.25
C VAL A 112 4.72 6.37 -7.03
N TYR A 113 4.65 6.64 -8.33
CA TYR A 113 3.55 6.23 -9.21
C TYR A 113 3.38 4.71 -9.22
N LEU A 114 4.47 3.95 -9.39
CA LEU A 114 4.42 2.49 -9.35
C LEU A 114 4.11 1.95 -7.94
N ALA A 115 4.64 2.60 -6.90
CA ALA A 115 4.36 2.20 -5.51
C ALA A 115 2.89 2.40 -5.14
N VAL A 116 2.31 3.56 -5.50
CA VAL A 116 0.89 3.86 -5.25
C VAL A 116 -0.01 2.92 -6.05
N TYR A 117 0.36 2.54 -7.28
CA TYR A 117 -0.39 1.50 -7.99
C TYR A 117 -0.41 0.18 -7.20
N LYS A 118 0.79 -0.34 -6.89
CA LYS A 118 0.99 -1.62 -6.19
C LYS A 118 0.30 -1.68 -4.82
N LYS A 119 0.23 -0.56 -4.10
CA LYS A 119 -0.19 -0.52 -2.69
C LYS A 119 -1.59 0.00 -2.46
N PHE A 120 -2.19 0.62 -3.48
CA PHE A 120 -3.49 1.25 -3.35
C PHE A 120 -4.39 0.93 -4.55
N MET A 121 -3.97 1.32 -5.77
CA MET A 121 -4.85 1.21 -6.95
C MET A 121 -5.16 -0.23 -7.36
N GLU A 122 -4.17 -1.13 -7.32
CA GLU A 122 -4.36 -2.51 -7.79
C GLU A 122 -5.44 -3.24 -6.98
N ALA A 123 -5.61 -2.92 -5.70
CA ALA A 123 -6.69 -3.48 -4.88
C ALA A 123 -8.07 -2.94 -5.32
N VAL A 124 -8.16 -1.67 -5.70
CA VAL A 124 -9.40 -1.08 -6.26
C VAL A 124 -9.75 -1.78 -7.58
N ASP A 125 -8.76 -1.94 -8.47
CA ASP A 125 -8.92 -2.65 -9.75
C ASP A 125 -9.38 -4.10 -9.53
N ALA A 126 -8.71 -4.83 -8.64
CA ALA A 126 -9.01 -6.24 -8.37
C ALA A 126 -10.43 -6.43 -7.82
N ILE A 127 -10.82 -5.65 -6.81
CA ILE A 127 -12.13 -5.76 -6.16
C ILE A 127 -13.25 -5.48 -7.16
N ASP A 128 -13.10 -4.41 -7.94
CA ASP A 128 -14.09 -3.99 -8.92
C ASP A 128 -14.27 -5.03 -10.05
N ASN A 129 -13.17 -5.67 -10.46
CA ASN A 129 -13.19 -6.77 -11.42
C ASN A 129 -13.60 -8.13 -10.82
N GLY A 130 -14.00 -8.18 -9.55
CA GLY A 130 -14.41 -9.42 -8.88
C GLY A 130 -13.27 -10.44 -8.71
N ILE A 131 -12.03 -9.97 -8.65
CA ILE A 131 -10.84 -10.81 -8.49
C ILE A 131 -10.63 -11.08 -7.00
N ASN A 132 -10.60 -12.36 -6.62
CA ASN A 132 -10.29 -12.75 -5.25
C ASN A 132 -8.81 -12.50 -4.94
N GLN A 133 -8.50 -12.01 -3.74
CA GLN A 133 -7.12 -11.78 -3.30
C GLN A 133 -6.29 -13.08 -3.24
N TRP A 134 -6.95 -14.22 -3.07
CA TRP A 134 -6.34 -15.54 -2.99
C TRP A 134 -7.25 -16.55 -3.69
N ASP A 135 -6.67 -17.55 -4.34
CA ASP A 135 -7.42 -18.73 -4.77
C ASP A 135 -7.93 -19.47 -3.52
N ALA A 136 -9.24 -19.61 -3.39
CA ALA A 136 -9.86 -20.16 -2.20
C ALA A 136 -10.47 -21.54 -2.48
N GLU A 137 -10.02 -22.54 -1.71
CA GLU A 137 -10.74 -23.80 -1.51
C GLU A 137 -11.57 -23.69 -0.22
N GLY A 138 -12.88 -23.44 -0.36
CA GLY A 138 -13.82 -23.35 0.76
C GLY A 138 -14.12 -21.93 1.25
N PRO A 139 -15.01 -21.78 2.26
CA PRO A 139 -15.45 -20.49 2.75
C PRO A 139 -14.35 -19.75 3.53
N PRO A 140 -14.35 -18.40 3.53
CA PRO A 140 -13.37 -17.63 4.30
C PRO A 140 -13.56 -17.85 5.80
N LYS A 141 -12.46 -17.81 6.57
CA LYS A 141 -12.50 -17.95 8.03
C LYS A 141 -13.27 -16.84 8.73
N TYR A 142 -13.32 -15.66 8.11
CA TYR A 142 -14.07 -14.50 8.57
C TYR A 142 -14.43 -13.62 7.37
N ILE A 143 -15.46 -12.78 7.52
CA ILE A 143 -15.85 -11.78 6.53
C ILE A 143 -15.25 -10.44 6.95
N SER A 144 -14.47 -9.81 6.06
CA SER A 144 -13.97 -8.45 6.24
C SER A 144 -14.74 -7.50 5.31
N ARG A 145 -15.17 -6.36 5.84
CA ARG A 145 -15.86 -5.28 5.10
C ARG A 145 -15.23 -3.92 5.41
N THR A 146 -13.93 -3.93 5.69
CA THR A 146 -13.16 -2.73 6.08
C THR A 146 -12.42 -2.10 4.90
N ASP A 147 -12.49 -2.71 3.71
CA ASP A 147 -11.89 -2.18 2.49
C ASP A 147 -12.60 -0.91 2.00
N LEU A 148 -11.91 -0.15 1.14
CA LEU A 148 -12.39 1.13 0.64
C LEU A 148 -13.71 0.99 -0.14
N GLY A 149 -13.85 -0.08 -0.93
CA GLY A 149 -15.10 -0.37 -1.65
C GLY A 149 -16.28 -0.63 -0.72
N SER A 150 -16.09 -1.41 0.34
CA SER A 150 -17.12 -1.61 1.37
C SER A 150 -17.53 -0.31 2.07
N ARG A 151 -16.58 0.60 2.31
CA ARG A 151 -16.85 1.90 2.95
C ARG A 151 -17.58 2.86 2.01
N VAL A 152 -17.23 2.88 0.73
CA VAL A 152 -17.97 3.61 -0.30
C VAL A 152 -19.38 3.04 -0.46
N ALA A 153 -19.53 1.71 -0.46
CA ALA A 153 -20.84 1.07 -0.51
C ALA A 153 -21.74 1.52 0.65
N GLY A 154 -21.16 1.73 1.84
CA GLY A 154 -21.86 2.27 3.02
C GLY A 154 -22.34 3.73 2.90
N LEU A 155 -21.92 4.47 1.88
CA LEU A 155 -22.39 5.83 1.60
C LEU A 155 -23.60 5.87 0.65
N ASN A 156 -23.97 4.75 0.03
CA ASN A 156 -25.23 4.65 -0.69
C ASN A 156 -26.40 4.97 0.26
N PRO A 157 -27.42 5.73 -0.17
CA PRO A 157 -28.66 5.86 0.59
C PRO A 157 -29.24 4.49 0.92
N PHE A 158 -29.96 4.39 2.03
CA PHE A 158 -30.62 3.13 2.34
C PHE A 158 -31.72 2.87 1.31
N TRP A 159 -31.92 1.61 0.94
CA TRP A 159 -32.93 1.23 -0.05
C TRP A 159 -34.36 1.62 0.39
N ASN A 160 -34.56 1.80 1.69
CA ASN A 160 -35.82 2.17 2.33
C ASN A 160 -35.86 3.63 2.80
N ASP A 161 -34.91 4.47 2.37
CA ASP A 161 -35.02 5.92 2.58
C ASP A 161 -36.11 6.48 1.66
N GLU A 162 -36.96 7.37 2.20
CA GLU A 162 -38.04 8.03 1.46
C GLU A 162 -37.50 9.00 0.39
N ASP A 163 -36.33 9.59 0.63
CA ASP A 163 -35.67 10.52 -0.29
C ASP A 163 -34.59 9.80 -1.12
N GLN A 164 -34.95 9.49 -2.36
CA GLN A 164 -34.05 8.96 -3.41
C GLN A 164 -33.83 10.00 -4.53
N SER A 165 -33.93 11.29 -4.20
CA SER A 165 -33.75 12.38 -5.17
C SER A 165 -32.34 12.38 -5.78
N ALA A 166 -32.22 12.93 -6.99
CA ALA A 166 -30.94 13.06 -7.68
C ALA A 166 -29.97 13.94 -6.89
N GLU A 167 -30.49 14.98 -6.23
CA GLU A 167 -29.75 15.88 -5.36
C GLU A 167 -29.15 15.14 -4.16
N ARG A 168 -29.95 14.30 -3.49
CA ARG A 168 -29.50 13.48 -2.35
C ARG A 168 -28.46 12.45 -2.77
N LEU A 169 -28.69 11.77 -3.89
CA LEU A 169 -27.75 10.80 -4.45
C LEU A 169 -26.41 11.45 -4.83
N MET A 170 -26.44 12.66 -5.39
CA MET A 170 -25.23 13.40 -5.71
C MET A 170 -24.50 13.87 -4.45
N GLU A 171 -25.20 14.40 -3.45
CA GLU A 171 -24.60 14.81 -2.17
C GLU A 171 -23.84 13.63 -1.51
N GLN A 172 -24.46 12.46 -1.49
CA GLN A 172 -23.84 11.25 -0.93
C GLN A 172 -22.69 10.73 -1.79
N PHE A 173 -22.80 10.81 -3.12
CA PHE A 173 -21.72 10.43 -4.03
C PHE A 173 -20.49 11.33 -3.87
N LEU A 174 -20.66 12.64 -3.68
CA LEU A 174 -19.55 13.55 -3.41
C LEU A 174 -18.81 13.20 -2.11
N LYS A 175 -19.49 12.62 -1.12
CA LYS A 175 -18.82 12.07 0.08
C LYS A 175 -17.98 10.84 -0.25
N ALA A 176 -18.41 10.00 -1.20
CA ALA A 176 -17.61 8.87 -1.67
C ALA A 176 -16.38 9.32 -2.47
N VAL A 177 -16.52 10.36 -3.31
CA VAL A 177 -15.41 11.00 -4.03
C VAL A 177 -14.38 11.57 -3.04
N GLU A 178 -14.83 12.26 -1.98
CA GLU A 178 -13.94 12.80 -0.95
C GLU A 178 -13.25 11.69 -0.14
N LEU A 179 -13.99 10.64 0.25
CA LEU A 179 -13.46 9.50 0.97
C LEU A 179 -12.34 8.80 0.19
N THR A 180 -12.61 8.45 -1.06
CA THR A 180 -11.63 7.76 -1.93
C THR A 180 -10.44 8.65 -2.24
N GLY A 181 -10.70 9.94 -2.48
CA GLY A 181 -9.67 10.93 -2.77
C GLY A 181 -8.70 11.21 -1.62
N SER A 182 -9.23 11.36 -0.39
CA SER A 182 -8.39 11.58 0.79
C SER A 182 -7.42 10.41 1.02
N GLU A 183 -7.88 9.17 0.91
CA GLU A 183 -7.02 7.99 1.08
C GLU A 183 -6.00 7.81 -0.05
N PHE A 184 -6.38 8.18 -1.28
CA PHE A 184 -5.45 8.19 -2.40
C PHE A 184 -4.33 9.24 -2.19
N LEU A 185 -4.66 10.44 -1.75
CA LEU A 185 -3.67 11.47 -1.42
C LEU A 185 -2.80 11.07 -0.23
N ASP A 186 -3.36 10.44 0.79
CA ASP A 186 -2.60 9.89 1.92
C ASP A 186 -1.61 8.82 1.45
N SER A 187 -2.00 7.96 0.51
CA SER A 187 -1.11 6.99 -0.11
C SER A 187 0.06 7.67 -0.83
N ILE A 188 -0.21 8.69 -1.68
CA ILE A 188 0.86 9.44 -2.35
C ILE A 188 1.78 10.12 -1.32
N ASN A 189 1.21 10.79 -0.32
CA ASN A 189 1.97 11.49 0.72
C ASN A 189 2.85 10.54 1.52
N TYR A 190 2.33 9.37 1.91
CA TYR A 190 3.11 8.35 2.60
C TYR A 190 4.26 7.84 1.74
N HIS A 191 3.98 7.49 0.47
CA HIS A 191 5.00 6.92 -0.40
C HIS A 191 6.09 7.94 -0.75
N SER A 192 5.73 9.21 -0.95
CA SER A 192 6.69 10.28 -1.26
C SER A 192 7.48 10.78 -0.05
N LYS A 193 6.84 11.01 1.09
CA LYS A 193 7.47 11.70 2.25
C LYS A 193 8.03 10.75 3.29
N VAL A 194 7.61 9.48 3.30
CA VAL A 194 7.97 8.52 4.36
C VAL A 194 8.66 7.27 3.79
N TRP A 195 8.01 6.57 2.87
CA TRP A 195 8.54 5.32 2.33
C TRP A 195 9.76 5.56 1.43
N LEU A 196 9.68 6.44 0.43
CA LEU A 196 10.75 6.67 -0.53
C LEU A 196 12.08 7.09 0.13
N PRO A 197 12.12 8.08 1.05
CA PRO A 197 13.36 8.46 1.73
C PRO A 197 13.98 7.32 2.54
N GLY A 198 13.14 6.42 3.07
CA GLY A 198 13.55 5.25 3.85
C GLY A 198 14.51 4.32 3.10
N ARG A 199 14.45 4.27 1.77
CA ARG A 199 15.30 3.39 0.96
C ARG A 199 16.78 3.62 1.21
N SER A 200 17.19 4.88 1.31
CA SER A 200 18.60 5.27 1.50
C SER A 200 19.20 4.68 2.79
N TYR A 201 18.45 4.71 3.89
CA TYR A 201 18.88 4.15 5.17
C TYR A 201 19.00 2.62 5.14
N VAL A 202 18.16 1.93 4.37
CA VAL A 202 18.26 0.48 4.21
C VAL A 202 19.47 0.10 3.35
N VAL A 203 19.75 0.87 2.29
CA VAL A 203 20.97 0.71 1.47
C VAL A 203 22.22 0.85 2.33
N GLU A 204 22.29 1.90 3.15
CA GLU A 204 23.40 2.14 4.08
C GLU A 204 23.56 0.98 5.08
N ALA A 205 22.46 0.60 5.76
CA ALA A 205 22.50 -0.49 6.74
C ALA A 205 22.89 -1.85 6.12
N LEU A 206 22.48 -2.11 4.88
CA LEU A 206 22.92 -3.29 4.14
C LEU A 206 24.41 -3.24 3.79
N ALA A 207 24.94 -2.08 3.39
CA ALA A 207 26.36 -1.92 3.09
C ALA A 207 27.23 -2.13 4.35
N GLU A 208 26.76 -1.63 5.50
CA GLU A 208 27.47 -1.70 6.78
C GLU A 208 27.27 -3.02 7.55
N ARG A 209 26.42 -3.92 7.06
CA ARG A 209 26.00 -5.14 7.78
C ARG A 209 27.15 -5.99 8.35
N LYS A 210 28.26 -6.10 7.61
CA LYS A 210 29.45 -6.86 8.04
C LYS A 210 30.26 -6.14 9.12
N ALA A 211 30.19 -4.81 9.16
CA ALA A 211 30.79 -4.01 10.23
C ALA A 211 29.92 -4.07 11.50
N ALA A 212 28.59 -4.08 11.34
CA ALA A 212 27.65 -4.27 12.45
C ALA A 212 27.78 -5.67 13.08
N ASP A 213 27.83 -6.70 12.24
CA ASP A 213 28.08 -8.07 12.67
C ASP A 213 28.83 -8.88 11.59
N PRO A 214 29.93 -9.58 11.93
CA PRO A 214 30.71 -10.34 10.95
C PRO A 214 29.92 -11.39 10.17
N SER A 215 28.78 -11.89 10.68
CA SER A 215 27.92 -12.82 9.92
C SER A 215 27.30 -12.17 8.68
N GLY A 216 27.14 -10.84 8.68
CA GLY A 216 26.41 -10.11 7.66
C GLY A 216 24.91 -10.44 7.60
N ARG A 217 24.35 -11.15 8.59
CA ARG A 217 22.92 -11.52 8.67
C ARG A 217 22.09 -10.57 9.54
N ILE A 218 22.73 -9.59 10.15
CA ILE A 218 22.12 -8.58 11.02
C ILE A 218 22.40 -7.21 10.40
N ILE A 219 21.38 -6.39 10.26
CA ILE A 219 21.52 -4.98 9.89
C ILE A 219 21.07 -4.08 11.04
N VAL A 220 21.72 -2.92 11.16
CA VAL A 220 21.38 -1.89 12.16
C VAL A 220 20.92 -0.66 11.41
N LEU A 221 19.67 -0.26 11.61
CA LEU A 221 19.15 1.01 11.11
C LEU A 221 19.43 2.09 12.16
N ARG A 222 20.25 3.07 11.78
CA ARG A 222 20.55 4.25 12.62
C ARG A 222 19.33 5.16 12.79
N HIS A 223 18.41 5.11 11.83
CA HIS A 223 17.13 5.79 11.87
C HIS A 223 16.02 4.79 11.52
N PHE A 224 15.00 4.69 12.37
CA PHE A 224 13.85 3.88 12.02
C PHE A 224 13.18 4.42 10.75
N CYS A 225 12.91 3.52 9.81
CA CYS A 225 12.17 3.80 8.59
C CYS A 225 11.33 2.58 8.17
N PRO A 226 10.38 2.73 7.23
CA PRO A 226 9.71 1.60 6.61
C PRO A 226 10.71 0.74 5.81
N TRP A 227 11.33 -0.24 6.45
CA TRP A 227 12.48 -0.93 5.89
C TRP A 227 12.15 -2.22 5.13
N LYS A 228 11.03 -2.89 5.45
CA LYS A 228 10.74 -4.27 5.00
C LYS A 228 10.74 -4.42 3.49
N GLU A 229 10.01 -3.57 2.78
CA GLU A 229 9.88 -3.68 1.33
C GLU A 229 11.19 -3.33 0.62
N HIS A 230 11.83 -2.24 1.05
CA HIS A 230 13.16 -1.87 0.54
C HIS A 230 14.17 -2.99 0.74
N LEU A 231 14.15 -3.67 1.89
CA LEU A 231 15.02 -4.80 2.14
C LEU A 231 14.78 -5.92 1.11
N TYR A 232 13.53 -6.32 0.87
CA TYR A 232 13.23 -7.38 -0.10
C TYR A 232 13.67 -7.01 -1.52
N ASP A 233 13.39 -5.78 -1.96
CA ASP A 233 13.78 -5.31 -3.29
C ASP A 233 15.32 -5.26 -3.40
N LEU A 234 16.01 -4.70 -2.41
CA LEU A 234 17.48 -4.61 -2.39
C LEU A 234 18.16 -5.97 -2.30
N GLU A 235 17.58 -6.93 -1.58
CA GLU A 235 18.11 -8.30 -1.54
C GLU A 235 18.02 -8.97 -2.91
N ALA A 236 16.91 -8.80 -3.62
CA ALA A 236 16.74 -9.32 -4.98
C ALA A 236 17.69 -8.64 -5.97
N GLU A 237 17.87 -7.31 -5.88
CA GLU A 237 18.81 -6.56 -6.70
C GLU A 237 20.27 -6.98 -6.49
N GLN A 238 20.63 -7.39 -5.27
CA GLN A 238 22.00 -7.77 -4.88
C GLN A 238 22.25 -9.28 -4.89
N GLY A 239 21.24 -10.12 -5.15
CA GLY A 239 21.36 -11.57 -5.12
C GLY A 239 21.66 -12.14 -3.72
N ILE A 240 21.09 -11.53 -2.68
CA ILE A 240 21.29 -11.91 -1.27
C ILE A 240 19.99 -12.27 -0.56
N GLU A 241 18.99 -12.71 -1.31
CA GLU A 241 17.67 -13.07 -0.81
C GLU A 241 17.74 -14.06 0.35
N GLY A 242 17.00 -13.78 1.42
CA GLY A 242 16.94 -14.64 2.59
C GLY A 242 18.15 -14.57 3.53
N GLN A 243 19.20 -13.81 3.19
CA GLN A 243 20.41 -13.75 4.02
C GLN A 243 20.21 -12.92 5.29
N ILE A 244 19.47 -11.81 5.22
CA ILE A 244 19.23 -10.97 6.40
C ILE A 244 18.16 -11.61 7.29
N LEU A 245 18.50 -11.83 8.56
CA LEU A 245 17.62 -12.47 9.54
C LEU A 245 17.04 -11.47 10.52
N TYR A 246 17.81 -10.45 10.92
CA TYR A 246 17.44 -9.49 11.95
C TYR A 246 17.73 -8.05 11.53
N VAL A 247 16.78 -7.17 11.86
CA VAL A 247 16.92 -5.72 11.74
C VAL A 247 16.84 -5.11 13.12
N LEU A 248 17.85 -4.34 13.48
CA LEU A 248 17.95 -3.65 14.76
C LEU A 248 17.73 -2.15 14.57
N TYR A 249 16.99 -1.52 15.48
CA TYR A 249 16.74 -0.08 15.44
C TYR A 249 16.32 0.45 16.80
N GLU A 250 16.56 1.73 17.05
CA GLU A 250 16.02 2.42 18.23
C GLU A 250 14.54 2.76 18.02
N ASP A 251 13.72 2.50 19.02
CA ASP A 251 12.38 3.05 19.14
C ASP A 251 12.49 4.51 19.60
N ASP A 252 12.21 5.45 18.71
CA ASP A 252 12.34 6.88 18.99
C ASP A 252 11.47 7.38 20.15
N ARG A 253 10.39 6.66 20.49
CA ARG A 253 9.47 7.08 21.56
C ARG A 253 9.92 6.56 22.92
N GLU A 254 10.33 5.30 22.99
CA GLU A 254 10.75 4.66 24.24
C GLU A 254 12.25 4.76 24.50
N LYS A 255 13.05 5.16 23.51
CA LYS A 255 14.52 5.17 23.54
C LYS A 255 15.10 3.82 23.99
N LYS A 256 14.43 2.76 23.54
CA LYS A 256 14.79 1.36 23.71
C LYS A 256 15.05 0.76 22.35
N TRP A 257 15.85 -0.29 22.31
CA TRP A 257 16.22 -0.93 21.06
C TRP A 257 15.32 -2.12 20.75
N ARG A 258 15.00 -2.26 19.46
CA ARG A 258 14.21 -3.35 18.91
C ARG A 258 15.11 -4.30 18.13
N ILE A 259 14.75 -5.58 18.19
CA ILE A 259 15.22 -6.62 17.29
C ILE A 259 13.99 -7.18 16.57
N GLN A 260 13.94 -7.03 15.26
CA GLN A 260 12.84 -7.55 14.46
C GLN A 260 13.34 -8.62 13.48
N ALA A 261 12.72 -9.79 13.51
CA ALA A 261 13.00 -10.86 12.57
C ALA A 261 12.38 -10.54 11.20
N VAL A 262 13.15 -10.76 10.14
CA VAL A 262 12.69 -10.59 8.76
C VAL A 262 11.72 -11.72 8.40
N SER A 263 10.60 -11.42 7.74
CA SER A 263 9.65 -12.44 7.31
C SER A 263 10.18 -13.22 6.10
N GLN A 264 9.71 -14.45 5.91
CA GLN A 264 10.12 -15.29 4.78
C GLN A 264 9.80 -14.61 3.44
N SER A 265 8.65 -13.98 3.36
CA SER A 265 8.18 -13.23 2.20
C SER A 265 7.40 -11.97 2.63
N PRO A 266 7.19 -11.00 1.72
CA PRO A 266 6.31 -9.86 1.97
C PRO A 266 4.93 -10.31 2.45
N GLY A 267 4.45 -9.75 3.56
CA GLY A 267 3.14 -10.07 4.13
C GLY A 267 3.05 -11.38 4.92
N SER A 268 4.08 -12.24 4.92
CA SER A 268 4.09 -13.46 5.73
C SER A 268 4.24 -13.16 7.23
N PHE A 269 3.52 -13.92 8.06
CA PHE A 269 3.70 -13.93 9.51
C PHE A 269 4.85 -14.85 9.96
N GLU A 270 5.39 -15.66 9.05
CA GLU A 270 6.49 -16.56 9.32
C GLU A 270 7.83 -15.82 9.16
N SER A 271 8.66 -15.87 10.20
CA SER A 271 10.01 -15.29 10.19
C SER A 271 11.01 -16.22 9.51
N ARG A 272 12.00 -15.69 8.79
CA ARG A 272 13.15 -16.46 8.28
C ARG A 272 13.86 -17.18 9.42
N HIS A 273 14.03 -16.47 10.53
CA HIS A 273 14.52 -17.04 11.78
C HIS A 273 13.92 -16.30 12.98
N ALA A 274 12.84 -16.85 13.55
CA ALA A 274 12.20 -16.27 14.74
C ALA A 274 13.13 -16.35 15.96
N LEU A 275 12.98 -15.40 16.90
CA LEU A 275 13.75 -15.38 18.13
C LEU A 275 13.57 -16.69 18.94
N PRO A 276 14.58 -17.10 19.74
CA PRO A 276 14.59 -18.36 20.47
C PRO A 276 13.30 -18.63 21.25
N ALA A 277 12.79 -19.86 21.17
CA ALA A 277 11.57 -20.27 21.84
C ALA A 277 11.62 -20.03 23.36
N ALA A 278 12.80 -20.19 23.97
CA ALA A 278 13.04 -19.93 25.40
C ALA A 278 12.85 -18.47 25.83
N TRP A 279 12.81 -17.52 24.89
CA TRP A 279 12.62 -16.09 25.18
C TRP A 279 11.19 -15.62 24.93
N ARG A 280 10.41 -16.37 24.14
CA ARG A 280 9.11 -15.92 23.64
C ARG A 280 8.11 -15.73 24.77
N GLY A 281 7.50 -14.54 24.83
CA GLY A 281 6.56 -14.15 25.88
C GLY A 281 7.23 -13.62 27.16
N LEU A 282 8.57 -13.70 27.28
CA LEU A 282 9.29 -13.18 28.45
C LEU A 282 9.50 -11.67 28.36
N ARG A 283 9.66 -11.03 29.52
CA ARG A 283 9.90 -9.59 29.66
C ARG A 283 10.94 -9.30 30.75
N ASP A 284 11.52 -8.11 30.68
CA ASP A 284 12.34 -7.51 31.75
C ASP A 284 13.41 -8.47 32.32
N GLU A 285 13.44 -8.64 33.65
CA GLU A 285 14.44 -9.47 34.34
C GLU A 285 14.36 -10.95 33.95
N GLU A 286 13.17 -11.47 33.69
CA GLU A 286 12.99 -12.87 33.29
C GLU A 286 13.62 -13.13 31.91
N LEU A 287 13.42 -12.20 30.97
CA LEU A 287 14.07 -12.24 29.67
C LEU A 287 15.59 -12.06 29.80
N SER A 288 16.03 -11.15 30.67
CA SER A 288 17.46 -10.90 30.90
C SER A 288 18.16 -12.16 31.43
N LYS A 289 17.50 -12.86 32.37
CA LYS A 289 17.99 -14.12 32.94
C LYS A 289 17.98 -15.26 31.92
N SER A 290 16.92 -15.38 31.12
CA SER A 290 16.77 -16.44 30.10
C SER A 290 17.74 -16.27 28.92
N SER A 291 17.95 -15.02 28.47
CA SER A 291 18.87 -14.72 27.37
C SER A 291 20.34 -14.61 27.80
N GLY A 292 20.60 -14.34 29.09
CA GLY A 292 21.93 -13.98 29.57
C GLY A 292 22.37 -12.57 29.18
N VAL A 293 21.47 -11.76 28.63
CA VAL A 293 21.73 -10.37 28.22
C VAL A 293 21.02 -9.41 29.17
N PRO A 294 21.75 -8.55 29.92
CA PRO A 294 21.14 -7.57 30.80
C PRO A 294 20.25 -6.57 30.05
N GLY A 295 19.16 -6.14 30.69
CA GLY A 295 18.29 -5.09 30.15
C GLY A 295 17.38 -5.57 29.02
N GLY A 296 17.04 -6.86 28.95
CA GLY A 296 15.98 -7.36 28.07
C GLY A 296 14.65 -6.66 28.38
N VAL A 297 13.90 -6.29 27.35
CA VAL A 297 12.63 -5.55 27.49
C VAL A 297 11.44 -6.49 27.28
N PHE A 298 11.35 -7.12 26.11
CA PHE A 298 10.37 -8.16 25.84
C PHE A 298 10.74 -8.98 24.60
N VAL A 299 10.13 -10.16 24.44
CA VAL A 299 10.04 -10.88 23.15
C VAL A 299 8.59 -11.33 22.91
N HIS A 300 8.05 -11.05 21.73
CA HIS A 300 6.68 -11.46 21.38
C HIS A 300 6.53 -12.99 21.39
N ALA A 301 5.33 -13.50 21.68
CA ALA A 301 5.07 -14.94 21.83
C ALA A 301 5.39 -15.77 20.58
N SER A 302 5.28 -15.20 19.37
CA SER A 302 5.71 -15.86 18.13
C SER A 302 7.19 -15.65 17.78
N GLY A 303 7.89 -14.76 18.49
CA GLY A 303 9.32 -14.50 18.29
C GLY A 303 9.67 -13.58 17.11
N PHE A 304 8.70 -12.92 16.46
CA PHE A 304 8.99 -12.02 15.33
C PHE A 304 9.65 -10.69 15.75
N ILE A 305 9.50 -10.28 17.00
CA ILE A 305 10.06 -9.04 17.53
C ILE A 305 10.40 -9.19 19.00
N GLY A 306 11.45 -8.49 19.42
CA GLY A 306 11.80 -8.27 20.80
C GLY A 306 12.56 -6.96 20.98
N GLY A 307 13.19 -6.79 22.14
CA GLY A 307 14.01 -5.63 22.40
C GLY A 307 14.81 -5.70 23.69
N ALA A 308 15.77 -4.79 23.79
CA ALA A 308 16.62 -4.56 24.95
C ALA A 308 16.76 -3.05 25.19
N ALA A 309 17.27 -2.67 26.35
CA ALA A 309 17.43 -1.26 26.72
C ALA A 309 18.47 -0.53 25.85
N THR A 310 19.50 -1.22 25.37
CA THR A 310 20.61 -0.61 24.61
C THR A 310 20.88 -1.31 23.29
N GLU A 311 21.62 -0.64 22.41
CA GLU A 311 22.08 -1.19 21.12
C GLU A 311 22.90 -2.46 21.33
N GLU A 312 23.82 -2.44 22.29
CA GLU A 312 24.67 -3.57 22.63
C GLU A 312 23.84 -4.76 23.11
N GLY A 313 22.77 -4.48 23.87
CA GLY A 313 21.83 -5.49 24.35
C GLY A 313 21.10 -6.19 23.20
N VAL A 314 20.48 -5.44 22.28
CA VAL A 314 19.77 -6.08 21.15
C VAL A 314 20.73 -6.77 20.18
N LEU A 315 21.94 -6.24 20.00
CA LEU A 315 22.96 -6.86 19.15
C LEU A 315 23.46 -8.17 19.77
N ALA A 316 23.67 -8.21 21.09
CA ALA A 316 24.01 -9.44 21.79
C ALA A 316 22.88 -10.48 21.69
N MET A 317 21.62 -10.06 21.87
CA MET A 317 20.47 -10.95 21.68
C MET A 317 20.38 -11.46 20.23
N ALA A 318 20.59 -10.60 19.23
CA ALA A 318 20.59 -10.99 17.82
C ALA A 318 21.64 -12.06 17.51
N ARG A 319 22.86 -11.87 18.02
CA ARG A 319 23.97 -12.83 17.86
C ARG A 319 23.67 -14.18 18.49
N LEU A 320 23.14 -14.18 19.72
CA LEU A 320 22.72 -15.42 20.39
C LEU A 320 21.55 -16.12 19.71
N ALA A 321 20.75 -15.37 18.96
CA ALA A 321 19.62 -15.89 18.18
C ALA A 321 20.03 -16.39 16.79
N LEU A 322 21.24 -16.12 16.29
CA LEU A 322 21.66 -16.63 14.98
C LEU A 322 21.69 -18.17 14.98
N PRO A 323 21.38 -18.81 13.82
CA PRO A 323 21.56 -20.25 13.69
C PRO A 323 23.03 -20.60 13.90
N ALA A 324 23.30 -21.78 14.46
CA ALA A 324 24.65 -22.30 14.55
C ALA A 324 25.29 -22.30 13.14
N GLN A 325 26.53 -21.82 13.04
CA GLN A 325 27.25 -21.91 11.77
C GLN A 325 27.36 -23.40 11.41
N GLU A 326 26.85 -23.78 10.24
CA GLU A 326 27.15 -25.09 9.67
C GLU A 326 28.66 -25.15 9.46
N SER A 327 29.31 -26.04 10.21
CA SER A 327 30.73 -26.37 10.10
C SER A 327 31.04 -27.08 8.80
#